data_AF-A0AA49GHA8-F1
#
_entry.id   AF-A0AA49GHA8-F1
#
_cell.length_a   1.000
_cell.length_b   1.000
_cell.length_c   1.000
_cell.angle_alpha   90.00
_cell.angle_beta   90.00
_cell.angle_gamma   90.00
#
_symmetry.space_group_name_H-M   'P 1'
#
loop_
_entity.id
_entity.type
_entity.pdbx_description
1 polymer ?
#
loop_
_entity_poly.entity_id
_entity_poly.type
_entity_poly.pdbx_seq_one_letter_code
_entity_poly.pdbx_strand_id
1 'polypeptide(L)'
;MKSIFYAIFAAGLLSLASCSGDLEKRVTDLERRVAALEGNGGTASTIQPAVSDQKKPTLQKANEKPEGPLPTMEFEEKTHDFGKITEGDVVTKVFTFKNTGEAPLIISNATSSCGCTVPSYPKDKPIAPGEEGEIEVKYNSRGKKNQDNKVVRITANTWPATNNLTIKAFVEPKADKTNAGPVKQ
;
A
#
# COMPACT_ATOMS: atom_id res chain seq x y z
N MET A 1 1.59 -78.86 17.57
CA MET A 1 1.31 -79.52 16.27
C MET A 1 -0.19 -79.58 16.05
N LYS A 2 -0.70 -78.86 15.03
CA LYS A 2 -1.84 -79.20 14.17
C LYS A 2 -2.19 -77.99 13.31
N SER A 3 -1.56 -77.93 12.14
CA SER A 3 -2.10 -77.16 11.01
C SER A 3 -3.37 -77.84 10.53
N ILE A 4 -4.31 -77.08 9.93
CA ILE A 4 -4.92 -77.39 8.62
C ILE A 4 -5.83 -76.24 8.19
N PHE A 5 -5.67 -75.90 6.92
CA PHE A 5 -6.46 -74.99 6.08
C PHE A 5 -7.97 -75.00 6.32
N TYR A 6 -8.60 -73.84 6.20
CA TYR A 6 -9.69 -73.64 5.23
C TYR A 6 -9.73 -72.19 4.74
N ALA A 7 -9.76 -72.01 3.42
CA ALA A 7 -10.00 -70.72 2.79
C ALA A 7 -11.47 -70.64 2.34
N ILE A 8 -12.19 -69.59 2.73
CA ILE A 8 -13.45 -69.20 2.09
C ILE A 8 -13.44 -67.69 1.87
N PHE A 9 -13.75 -67.30 0.64
CA PHE A 9 -13.95 -65.92 0.20
C PHE A 9 -15.12 -65.26 0.94
N ALA A 10 -14.92 -64.04 1.43
CA ALA A 10 -15.97 -63.04 1.53
C ALA A 10 -15.34 -61.64 1.44
N ALA A 11 -15.57 -60.94 0.32
CA ALA A 11 -15.13 -59.56 0.15
C ALA A 11 -16.02 -58.62 0.98
N GLY A 12 -15.56 -58.28 2.19
CA GLY A 12 -16.17 -57.24 3.03
C GLY A 12 -15.61 -55.87 2.67
N LEU A 13 -16.36 -55.06 1.91
CA LEU A 13 -15.92 -53.75 1.46
C LEU A 13 -15.80 -52.76 2.65
N LEU A 14 -14.57 -52.47 3.08
CA LEU A 14 -14.29 -51.53 4.16
C LEU A 14 -14.42 -50.08 3.64
N SER A 15 -15.60 -49.48 3.78
CA SER A 15 -15.81 -48.06 3.44
C SER A 15 -15.48 -47.17 4.63
N LEU A 16 -14.27 -46.59 4.62
CA LEU A 16 -13.84 -45.49 5.47
C LEU A 16 -13.02 -44.49 4.63
N ALA A 17 -13.01 -43.23 5.06
CA ALA A 17 -12.51 -42.02 4.36
C ALA A 17 -13.35 -41.61 3.13
N SER A 18 -14.00 -40.44 3.03
CA SER A 18 -13.64 -39.04 3.38
C SER A 18 -12.87 -38.31 2.27
N CYS A 19 -13.59 -37.45 1.55
CA CYS A 19 -13.14 -36.28 0.77
C CYS A 19 -11.93 -36.39 -0.18
N SER A 20 -12.18 -36.79 -1.44
CA SER A 20 -11.19 -36.74 -2.54
C SER A 20 -11.68 -36.05 -3.83
N GLY A 21 -12.66 -35.13 -3.75
CA GLY A 21 -13.33 -34.56 -4.93
C GLY A 21 -12.58 -33.47 -5.72
N ASP A 22 -11.44 -32.98 -5.22
CA ASP A 22 -10.67 -31.88 -5.83
C ASP A 22 -9.48 -32.37 -6.68
N LEU A 23 -8.85 -33.48 -6.27
CA LEU A 23 -7.63 -33.97 -6.93
C LEU A 23 -7.90 -34.56 -8.31
N GLU A 24 -8.96 -35.36 -8.47
CA GLU A 24 -9.33 -35.96 -9.77
C GLU A 24 -9.62 -34.88 -10.83
N LYS A 25 -10.36 -33.82 -10.46
CA LYS A 25 -10.66 -32.70 -11.38
C LYS A 25 -9.40 -32.00 -11.87
N ARG A 26 -8.36 -31.91 -11.04
CA ARG A 26 -7.07 -31.30 -11.39
C ARG A 26 -6.23 -32.21 -12.28
N VAL A 27 -6.29 -33.53 -12.10
CA VAL A 27 -5.67 -34.50 -13.02
C VAL A 27 -6.31 -34.40 -14.41
N THR A 28 -7.64 -34.39 -14.51
CA THR A 28 -8.34 -34.24 -15.79
C THR A 28 -8.09 -32.88 -16.48
N ASP A 29 -7.93 -31.78 -15.73
CA ASP A 29 -7.51 -30.48 -16.28
C ASP A 29 -6.08 -30.53 -16.84
N LEU A 30 -5.15 -31.15 -16.12
CA LEU A 30 -3.76 -31.30 -16.54
C LEU A 30 -3.63 -32.15 -17.81
N GLU A 31 -4.31 -33.31 -17.88
CA GLU A 31 -4.33 -34.16 -19.09
C GLU A 31 -4.89 -33.41 -20.30
N ARG A 32 -5.98 -32.65 -20.13
CA ARG A 32 -6.58 -31.83 -21.18
C ARG A 32 -5.67 -30.70 -21.65
N ARG A 33 -4.82 -30.17 -20.77
CA ARG A 33 -3.85 -29.10 -21.08
C ARG A 33 -2.57 -29.63 -21.73
N VAL A 34 -2.16 -30.85 -21.43
CA VAL A 34 -1.07 -31.53 -22.16
C VAL A 34 -1.50 -31.82 -23.60
N ALA A 35 -2.71 -32.35 -23.81
CA ALA A 35 -3.27 -32.58 -25.15
C ALA A 35 -3.39 -31.29 -26.01
N ALA A 36 -3.54 -30.12 -25.37
CA ALA A 36 -3.60 -28.83 -26.04
C ALA A 36 -2.23 -28.24 -26.43
N LEU A 37 -1.11 -28.84 -26.00
CA LEU A 37 0.25 -28.36 -26.30
C LEU A 37 0.95 -29.16 -27.42
N GLU A 38 0.53 -30.40 -27.66
CA GLU A 38 1.00 -31.19 -28.82
C GLU A 38 0.31 -30.78 -30.13
N GLY A 39 -0.75 -29.96 -30.04
CA GLY A 39 -1.56 -29.50 -31.16
C GLY A 39 -1.32 -28.05 -31.57
N ASN A 40 -0.51 -27.87 -32.61
CA ASN A 40 -0.56 -26.77 -33.59
C ASN A 40 -0.07 -25.37 -33.17
N GLY A 41 0.97 -24.89 -33.86
CA GLY A 41 1.23 -23.45 -34.00
C GLY A 41 0.39 -22.86 -35.14
N GLY A 42 0.03 -21.57 -35.04
CA GLY A 42 -0.48 -20.80 -36.19
C GLY A 42 -1.84 -20.12 -36.02
N THR A 43 -1.81 -18.78 -36.10
CA THR A 43 -2.78 -17.89 -36.75
C THR A 43 -4.27 -17.90 -36.37
N ALA A 44 -4.65 -16.88 -35.59
CA ALA A 44 -5.74 -15.91 -35.80
C ALA A 44 -7.02 -16.27 -36.61
N SER A 45 -8.18 -16.03 -35.95
CA SER A 45 -9.26 -15.11 -36.37
C SER A 45 -10.70 -15.67 -36.54
N THR A 46 -11.63 -14.97 -35.86
CA THR A 46 -13.03 -14.60 -36.22
C THR A 46 -14.26 -15.41 -35.77
N ILE A 47 -15.23 -14.64 -35.22
CA ILE A 47 -16.69 -14.82 -35.06
C ILE A 47 -17.25 -15.63 -33.84
N GLN A 48 -17.96 -14.87 -32.99
CA GLN A 48 -18.91 -15.23 -31.91
C GLN A 48 -20.37 -15.10 -32.46
N PRO A 49 -21.47 -15.66 -31.89
CA PRO A 49 -21.93 -15.34 -30.51
C PRO A 49 -22.87 -16.30 -29.72
N ALA A 50 -22.98 -16.05 -28.39
CA ALA A 50 -24.12 -16.28 -27.47
C ALA A 50 -24.60 -17.75 -27.25
N VAL A 51 -25.09 -18.26 -26.11
CA VAL A 51 -25.48 -17.79 -24.76
C VAL A 51 -25.14 -18.91 -23.73
N SER A 52 -25.07 -18.74 -22.40
CA SER A 52 -24.65 -17.58 -21.58
C SER A 52 -24.52 -18.01 -20.10
N ASP A 53 -23.33 -17.88 -19.49
CA ASP A 53 -23.13 -18.03 -18.03
C ASP A 53 -22.04 -17.03 -17.57
N GLN A 54 -22.47 -15.78 -17.37
CA GLN A 54 -21.57 -14.64 -17.16
C GLN A 54 -21.28 -14.39 -15.68
N LYS A 55 -20.34 -15.15 -15.07
CA LYS A 55 -19.57 -14.59 -13.93
C LYS A 55 -18.51 -13.62 -14.46
N LYS A 56 -19.00 -12.46 -14.90
CA LYS A 56 -18.23 -11.31 -15.37
C LYS A 56 -17.19 -10.92 -14.30
N PRO A 57 -15.88 -10.83 -14.62
CA PRO A 57 -14.91 -10.17 -13.76
C PRO A 57 -15.31 -8.70 -13.62
N THR A 58 -15.83 -8.31 -12.46
CA THR A 58 -16.27 -6.95 -12.19
C THR A 58 -15.07 -6.06 -11.92
N LEU A 59 -14.60 -5.36 -12.96
CA LEU A 59 -13.68 -4.22 -12.87
C LEU A 59 -14.36 -3.00 -12.20
N GLN A 60 -14.86 -3.17 -10.97
CA GLN A 60 -15.59 -2.18 -10.18
C GLN A 60 -15.42 -2.46 -8.67
N LYS A 61 -14.31 -1.98 -8.05
CA LYS A 61 -14.17 -1.76 -6.59
C LYS A 61 -12.92 -0.91 -6.26
N ALA A 62 -12.79 0.26 -6.89
CA ALA A 62 -11.68 1.19 -6.60
C ALA A 62 -11.92 2.10 -5.37
N ASN A 63 -13.19 2.23 -4.94
CA ASN A 63 -13.63 3.27 -4.00
C ASN A 63 -14.42 2.74 -2.78
N GLU A 64 -14.44 1.43 -2.53
CA GLU A 64 -15.15 0.85 -1.38
C GLU A 64 -14.18 0.54 -0.23
N LYS A 65 -14.62 0.79 1.01
CA LYS A 65 -13.83 0.47 2.21
C LYS A 65 -13.54 -1.04 2.27
N PRO A 66 -12.29 -1.47 2.46
CA PRO A 66 -11.97 -2.89 2.62
C PRO A 66 -12.64 -3.46 3.87
N GLU A 67 -13.02 -4.73 3.79
CA GLU A 67 -13.62 -5.50 4.89
C GLU A 67 -12.55 -6.08 5.82
N GLY A 68 -12.88 -6.24 7.10
CA GLY A 68 -11.97 -6.74 8.14
C GLY A 68 -11.37 -5.64 9.05
N PRO A 69 -10.51 -6.03 10.02
CA PRO A 69 -9.83 -5.08 10.91
C PRO A 69 -8.85 -4.23 10.12
N LEU A 70 -8.90 -2.90 10.35
CA LEU A 70 -8.06 -1.92 9.66
C LEU A 70 -7.29 -1.06 10.66
N PRO A 71 -6.09 -0.58 10.31
CA PRO A 71 -5.41 0.45 11.06
C PRO A 71 -6.09 1.81 10.85
N THR A 72 -6.00 2.67 11.86
CA THR A 72 -6.44 4.06 11.83
C THR A 72 -5.27 4.93 12.27
N MET A 73 -4.84 5.85 11.43
CA MET A 73 -3.72 6.76 11.74
C MET A 73 -4.28 8.09 12.25
N GLU A 74 -4.11 8.34 13.55
CA GLU A 74 -4.58 9.55 14.22
C GLU A 74 -3.37 10.41 14.64
N PHE A 75 -3.37 11.68 14.28
CA PHE A 75 -2.26 12.61 14.57
C PHE A 75 -2.69 13.59 15.66
N GLU A 76 -1.79 13.93 16.58
CA GLU A 76 -1.99 15.00 17.56
C GLU A 76 -2.23 16.36 16.89
N GLU A 77 -1.47 16.65 15.83
CA GLU A 77 -1.53 17.87 15.04
C GLU A 77 -1.33 17.51 13.56
N LYS A 78 -2.13 18.10 12.66
CA LYS A 78 -2.01 17.88 11.19
C LYS A 78 -1.51 19.12 10.43
N THR A 79 -1.29 20.23 11.12
CA THR A 79 -0.83 21.49 10.52
C THR A 79 0.08 22.20 11.48
N HIS A 80 1.31 22.48 11.08
CA HIS A 80 2.24 23.29 11.85
C HIS A 80 2.56 24.59 11.10
N ASP A 81 2.71 25.70 11.81
CA ASP A 81 3.16 26.97 11.25
C ASP A 81 4.46 27.38 11.95
N PHE A 82 5.55 27.45 11.19
CA PHE A 82 6.85 27.90 11.68
C PHE A 82 6.89 29.42 11.92
N GLY A 83 5.83 30.16 11.57
CA GLY A 83 5.78 31.60 11.68
C GLY A 83 6.75 32.26 10.70
N LYS A 84 7.46 33.29 11.16
CA LYS A 84 8.47 33.99 10.36
C LYS A 84 9.80 33.26 10.42
N ILE A 85 10.38 32.98 9.24
CA ILE A 85 11.73 32.41 9.10
C ILE A 85 12.50 33.20 8.03
N THR A 86 13.83 33.15 8.06
CA THR A 86 14.67 33.79 7.03
C THR A 86 14.83 32.86 5.83
N GLU A 87 15.01 33.43 4.64
CA GLU A 87 15.39 32.65 3.46
C GLU A 87 16.75 31.95 3.65
N GLY A 88 16.74 30.63 3.45
CA GLY A 88 17.89 29.73 3.64
C GLY A 88 17.87 28.96 4.96
N ASP A 89 16.94 29.29 5.87
CA ASP A 89 16.72 28.52 7.09
C ASP A 89 16.26 27.09 6.78
N VAL A 90 16.62 26.18 7.70
CA VAL A 90 16.23 24.77 7.65
C VAL A 90 15.54 24.45 8.97
N VAL A 91 14.21 24.35 8.93
CA VAL A 91 13.36 24.11 10.09
C VAL A 91 12.76 22.71 10.05
N THR A 92 12.47 22.15 11.21
CA THR A 92 12.02 20.76 11.37
C THR A 92 10.85 20.69 12.34
N LYS A 93 9.84 19.89 12.02
CA LYS A 93 8.71 19.56 12.91
C LYS A 93 8.53 18.05 12.94
N VAL A 94 8.42 17.49 14.14
CA VAL A 94 7.98 16.12 14.35
C VAL A 94 6.46 16.11 14.53
N PHE A 95 5.78 15.23 13.80
CA PHE A 95 4.35 14.96 13.92
C PHE A 95 4.14 13.56 14.51
N THR A 96 3.70 13.51 15.77
CA THR A 96 3.34 12.27 16.45
C THR A 96 1.98 11.77 15.95
N PHE A 97 1.88 10.46 15.74
CA PHE A 97 0.63 9.76 15.44
C PHE A 97 0.48 8.50 16.29
N LYS A 98 -0.75 8.05 16.45
CA LYS A 98 -1.14 6.80 17.10
C LYS A 98 -1.88 5.91 16.11
N ASN A 99 -1.65 4.60 16.17
CA ASN A 99 -2.51 3.64 15.50
C ASN A 99 -3.74 3.35 16.38
N THR A 100 -4.86 4.02 16.12
CA THR A 100 -6.13 3.82 16.85
C THR A 100 -7.06 2.78 16.20
N GLY A 101 -6.54 1.99 15.25
CA GLY A 101 -7.26 0.90 14.59
C GLY A 101 -7.02 -0.47 15.21
N GLU A 102 -7.51 -1.52 14.54
CA GLU A 102 -7.54 -2.91 15.02
C GLU A 102 -6.47 -3.81 14.37
N ALA A 103 -5.73 -3.29 13.40
CA ALA A 103 -4.68 -4.01 12.68
C ALA A 103 -3.35 -3.21 12.68
N PRO A 104 -2.19 -3.85 12.42
CA PRO A 104 -0.91 -3.15 12.31
C PRO A 104 -0.90 -2.11 11.17
N LEU A 105 -0.44 -0.91 11.51
CA LEU A 105 -0.30 0.22 10.59
C LEU A 105 1.06 0.15 9.88
N ILE A 106 1.05 0.25 8.55
CA ILE A 106 2.23 0.19 7.69
C ILE A 106 2.21 1.43 6.79
N ILE A 107 3.24 2.27 6.91
CA ILE A 107 3.47 3.42 6.04
C ILE A 107 4.28 2.96 4.84
N SER A 108 3.68 2.98 3.65
CA SER A 108 4.36 2.58 2.42
C SER A 108 5.08 3.74 1.74
N ASN A 109 4.64 4.98 1.95
CA ASN A 109 5.29 6.15 1.38
C ASN A 109 5.00 7.43 2.20
N ALA A 110 5.92 8.39 2.14
CA ALA A 110 5.66 9.79 2.51
C ALA A 110 6.37 10.69 1.50
N THR A 111 5.61 11.59 0.85
CA THR A 111 6.12 12.46 -0.22
C THR A 111 5.63 13.89 -0.04
N SER A 112 6.35 14.82 -0.66
CA SER A 112 6.02 16.24 -0.74
C SER A 112 5.94 16.66 -2.20
N SER A 113 5.35 17.83 -2.48
CA SER A 113 5.30 18.39 -3.83
C SER A 113 6.60 19.06 -4.31
N CYS A 114 7.58 19.28 -3.43
CA CYS A 114 8.89 19.83 -3.77
C CYS A 114 10.00 19.11 -3.00
N GLY A 115 11.20 19.01 -3.60
CA GLY A 115 12.42 18.62 -2.86
C GLY A 115 12.85 19.60 -1.75
N CYS A 116 12.10 20.70 -1.56
CA CYS A 116 12.28 21.66 -0.46
C CYS A 116 11.65 21.21 0.87
N THR A 117 10.86 20.15 0.87
CA THR A 117 10.27 19.52 2.06
C THR A 117 10.58 18.02 2.03
N VAL A 118 11.24 17.49 3.05
CA VAL A 118 11.65 16.08 3.11
C VAL A 118 11.06 15.43 4.35
N PRO A 119 10.14 14.44 4.19
CA PRO A 119 9.64 13.65 5.30
C PRO A 119 10.55 12.46 5.62
N SER A 120 10.70 12.15 6.90
CA SER A 120 11.25 10.90 7.44
C SER A 120 10.16 10.19 8.24
N TYR A 121 10.08 8.87 8.14
CA TYR A 121 9.02 8.05 8.73
C TYR A 121 9.52 6.62 9.00
N PRO A 122 8.94 5.89 9.97
CA PRO A 122 9.31 4.50 10.24
C PRO A 122 8.95 3.59 9.06
N LYS A 123 9.96 2.89 8.53
CA LYS A 123 9.84 1.95 7.39
C LYS A 123 9.97 0.48 7.79
N ASP A 124 10.75 0.21 8.84
CA ASP A 124 11.27 -1.13 9.11
C ASP A 124 10.34 -1.99 9.99
N LYS A 125 9.30 -1.40 10.57
CA LYS A 125 8.37 -2.05 11.49
C LYS A 125 6.93 -1.53 11.29
N PRO A 126 5.92 -2.42 11.25
CA PRO A 126 4.53 -2.03 11.47
C PRO A 126 4.32 -1.44 12.87
N ILE A 127 3.45 -0.45 13.00
CA ILE A 127 3.03 0.15 14.28
C ILE A 127 1.80 -0.62 14.78
N ALA A 128 1.88 -1.26 15.94
CA ALA A 128 0.79 -2.09 16.46
C ALA A 128 -0.42 -1.26 16.91
N PRO A 129 -1.62 -1.85 17.02
CA PRO A 129 -2.78 -1.19 17.65
C PRO A 129 -2.43 -0.59 19.02
N GLY A 130 -2.73 0.69 19.21
CA GLY A 130 -2.43 1.46 20.42
C GLY A 130 -1.03 2.06 20.50
N GLU A 131 -0.09 1.66 19.63
CA GLU A 131 1.26 2.23 19.59
C GLU A 131 1.32 3.57 18.85
N GLU A 132 2.37 4.33 19.16
CA GLU A 132 2.67 5.63 18.59
C GLU A 132 3.88 5.55 17.64
N GLY A 133 3.94 6.51 16.72
CA GLY A 133 5.04 6.70 15.79
C GLY A 133 5.17 8.17 15.40
N GLU A 134 6.29 8.49 14.75
CA GLU A 134 6.65 9.87 14.42
C GLU A 134 6.88 10.05 12.92
N ILE A 135 6.54 11.24 12.41
CA ILE A 135 6.91 11.69 11.07
C ILE A 135 7.66 13.02 11.22
N GLU A 136 8.97 13.00 11.01
CA GLU A 136 9.78 14.21 10.94
C GLU A 136 9.60 14.86 9.57
N VAL A 137 9.28 16.15 9.54
CA VAL A 137 9.20 16.94 8.30
C VAL A 137 10.23 18.06 8.38
N LYS A 138 11.24 17.98 7.51
CA LYS A 138 12.30 18.98 7.35
C LYS A 138 12.01 19.88 6.16
N TYR A 139 12.02 21.20 6.36
CA TYR A 139 11.76 22.21 5.34
C TYR A 139 12.97 23.12 5.15
N ASN A 140 13.33 23.38 3.90
CA ASN A 140 14.42 24.26 3.50
C ASN A 140 13.82 25.46 2.74
N SER A 141 13.96 26.66 3.30
CA SER A 141 13.36 27.88 2.76
C SER A 141 14.19 28.56 1.66
N ARG A 142 15.33 27.99 1.25
CA ARG A 142 16.19 28.57 0.20
C ARG A 142 15.43 28.72 -1.13
N GLY A 143 15.43 29.93 -1.71
CA GLY A 143 14.66 30.25 -2.91
C GLY A 143 13.14 30.23 -2.66
N LYS A 144 12.71 30.60 -1.45
CA LYS A 144 11.31 30.82 -1.04
C LYS A 144 11.19 32.23 -0.47
N LYS A 145 9.98 32.79 -0.54
CA LYS A 145 9.68 34.16 -0.09
C LYS A 145 8.20 34.30 0.22
N ASN A 146 7.85 35.21 1.12
CA ASN A 146 6.49 35.45 1.60
C ASN A 146 5.87 34.17 2.20
N GLN A 147 4.54 34.10 2.26
CA GLN A 147 3.84 32.94 2.80
C GLN A 147 4.01 31.72 1.88
N ASP A 148 4.61 30.66 2.42
CA ASP A 148 4.75 29.37 1.76
C ASP A 148 3.97 28.29 2.53
N ASN A 149 3.32 27.41 1.78
CA ASN A 149 2.50 26.31 2.31
C ASN A 149 2.91 25.01 1.60
N LYS A 150 3.09 23.93 2.35
CA LYS A 150 3.50 22.63 1.82
C LYS A 150 2.66 21.53 2.46
N VAL A 151 2.22 20.60 1.61
CA VAL A 151 1.52 19.39 2.04
C VAL A 151 2.48 18.21 1.90
N VAL A 152 2.61 17.45 2.97
CA VAL A 152 3.24 16.13 2.99
C VAL A 152 2.12 15.09 2.93
N ARG A 153 2.18 14.24 1.91
CA ARG A 153 1.23 13.16 1.64
C ARG A 153 1.83 11.85 2.14
N ILE A 154 1.15 11.20 3.08
CA ILE A 154 1.52 9.90 3.63
C ILE A 154 0.57 8.86 3.05
N THR A 155 1.13 7.78 2.50
CA THR A 155 0.39 6.62 2.02
C THR A 155 0.60 5.46 2.98
N ALA A 156 -0.49 4.86 3.44
CA ALA A 156 -0.50 3.76 4.40
C ALA A 156 -1.61 2.75 4.06
N ASN A 157 -1.62 1.60 4.74
CA ASN A 157 -2.68 0.58 4.67
C ASN A 157 -3.99 0.98 5.42
N THR A 158 -4.23 2.28 5.63
CA THR A 158 -5.45 2.82 6.24
C THR A 158 -6.60 2.95 5.22
N TRP A 159 -7.81 3.24 5.68
CA TRP A 159 -8.90 3.71 4.80
C TRP A 159 -9.44 5.07 5.27
N PRO A 160 -9.27 6.17 4.49
CA PRO A 160 -8.58 6.23 3.20
C PRO A 160 -7.07 5.93 3.32
N ALA A 161 -6.46 5.44 2.24
CA ALA A 161 -5.04 5.09 2.20
C ALA A 161 -4.09 6.32 2.24
N THR A 162 -4.64 7.53 2.23
CA THR A 162 -3.88 8.79 2.23
C THR A 162 -4.18 9.60 3.48
N ASN A 163 -3.12 10.01 4.17
CA ASN A 163 -3.14 11.02 5.22
C ASN A 163 -2.30 12.22 4.77
N ASN A 164 -2.69 13.44 5.15
CA ASN A 164 -1.98 14.66 4.77
C ASN A 164 -1.56 15.44 6.03
N LEU A 165 -0.32 15.90 6.04
CA LEU A 165 0.22 16.87 6.99
C LEU A 165 0.52 18.18 6.26
N THR A 166 0.37 19.29 6.95
CA THR A 166 0.59 20.63 6.40
C THR A 166 1.69 21.34 7.19
N ILE A 167 2.61 22.00 6.51
CA ILE A 167 3.52 22.98 7.11
C ILE A 167 3.35 24.34 6.44
N LYS A 168 3.46 25.39 7.24
CA LYS A 168 3.38 26.79 6.79
C LYS A 168 4.59 27.55 7.31
N ALA A 169 4.99 28.59 6.58
CA ALA A 169 5.95 29.57 7.03
C ALA A 169 5.73 30.89 6.27
N PHE A 170 6.16 32.01 6.86
CA PHE A 170 6.40 33.26 6.16
C PHE A 170 7.90 33.46 6.02
N VAL A 171 8.40 33.36 4.78
CA VAL A 171 9.84 33.43 4.48
C VAL A 171 10.22 34.87 4.17
N GLU A 172 10.95 35.50 5.10
CA GLU A 172 11.52 36.84 4.92
C GLU A 172 12.75 36.73 4.00
N PRO A 173 12.81 37.52 2.90
CA PRO A 173 13.95 37.49 1.99
C PRO A 173 15.26 37.77 2.73
N LYS A 174 16.32 37.05 2.39
CA LYS A 174 17.63 37.34 2.93
C LYS A 174 18.06 38.75 2.48
N ALA A 175 18.62 39.54 3.39
CA ALA A 175 19.11 40.87 3.06
C ALA A 175 20.31 40.80 2.09
N ASP A 176 20.01 40.91 0.79
CA ASP A 176 20.99 40.90 -0.28
C ASP A 176 21.90 42.15 -0.21
N LYS A 177 23.19 41.94 0.05
CA LYS A 177 24.21 43.01 0.03
C LYS A 177 24.65 43.41 -1.39
N THR A 178 23.97 42.93 -2.43
CA THR A 178 24.48 42.91 -3.81
C THR A 178 24.06 44.08 -4.70
N ASN A 179 23.16 44.98 -4.24
CA ASN A 179 22.69 46.13 -5.03
C ASN A 179 23.12 47.51 -4.45
N ALA A 180 24.15 47.55 -3.61
CA ALA A 180 24.85 48.80 -3.26
C ALA A 180 25.97 49.11 -4.29
N GLY A 181 25.61 49.17 -5.58
CA GLY A 181 26.52 49.66 -6.61
C GLY A 181 26.77 51.16 -6.42
N PRO A 182 27.99 51.68 -6.69
CA PRO A 182 28.29 53.09 -6.49
C PRO A 182 27.44 53.95 -7.43
N VAL A 183 26.53 54.74 -6.86
CA VAL A 183 25.80 55.79 -7.57
C VAL A 183 26.83 56.85 -7.97
N LYS A 184 27.19 56.88 -9.26
CA LYS A 184 27.94 58.01 -9.80
C LYS A 184 27.04 59.24 -9.77
N GLN A 185 27.47 60.27 -9.05
CA GLN A 185 26.97 61.64 -9.19
C GLN A 185 27.60 62.32 -10.41
#